data_AF-A0A812XT55-F1
#
_entry.id   AF-A0A812XT55-F1
#
_cell.length_a   1.000
_cell.length_b   1.000
_cell.length_c   1.000
_cell.angle_alpha   90.00
_cell.angle_beta   90.00
_cell.angle_gamma   90.00
#
_symmetry.space_group_name_H-M   'P 1'
#
loop_
_entity.id
_entity.type
_entity.pdbx_description
1 polymer ?
#
loop_
_entity_poly.entity_id
_entity_poly.type
_entity_poly.pdbx_seq_one_letter_code
_entity_poly.pdbx_strand_id
1 'polypeptide(L)'
;MRQDTFDYWCDEPEDDSEAFWLQAFLLRAGPNWTLGEVIDGDLSLLMSRGDGPPPPSGPEVVAVVALSLQACSKMTDHHKEWAAYTAGCDAQLEMPILRFEYLPYYNEEVDMPQGTTFVKHFSVQDGVELFDNKVFEISNMEAECMDPMFRQVMEVGYLSTLQIGLTKKIANSKSTHASVSVGLDKQEWNQMPVAQSVATNNQLAIVANRFNYVFNLKGGSYACDTACSSSLVASHLGKVNLLEQRWDPLEWHLGLGTGLTLTVGSFIHGCAAHMLSPGGRCFTFNATANGYNRGDGTAAFLIKNGTFEEERYAFLRGTQIGQDGRSASMSAPNGPAQEKCVWGALREAKMRPPESTVWECHGTGTSLGDPIEVGAVRKVQVKEQRAEPLLIASSKSNLGHLEGSAAAIAMNKCILVVMHAMALPTQHLKTLNPHLDHAAFDALYSTEQTAYKYAQGHCQVSSFGVGGTNGHAIFWGEKAQPDVDFRRVFLKKIMRATPPITTEGSTDPALWDYRGLDYKATMGDTYKVSLDKDPLTGEENVSFEKEQVRDDPAEFYSTTGNHNDWDSERMQEGSIPGLYFQDITAASSVGGGGWWQFCRCGTEVQ
;
A
#
# COMPACT_ATOMS: atom_id res chain seq x y z
N MET A 1 29.69 35.21 -22.97
CA MET A 1 29.39 34.14 -22.00
C MET A 1 27.91 33.86 -22.09
N ARG A 2 27.51 32.64 -22.48
CA ARG A 2 26.12 32.17 -22.31
C ARG A 2 25.87 32.02 -20.80
N GLN A 3 24.65 32.29 -20.34
CA GLN A 3 24.27 32.20 -18.92
C GLN A 3 23.92 30.76 -18.49
N ASP A 4 24.21 29.79 -19.35
CA ASP A 4 23.72 28.43 -19.32
C ASP A 4 24.86 27.40 -19.48
N THR A 5 26.09 27.81 -19.14
CA THR A 5 27.27 26.93 -19.04
C THR A 5 27.91 27.06 -17.66
N PHE A 6 28.05 25.92 -16.96
CA PHE A 6 28.89 25.80 -15.77
C PHE A 6 30.22 25.19 -16.18
N ASP A 7 31.33 25.85 -15.83
CA ASP A 7 32.67 25.30 -16.00
C ASP A 7 33.08 24.61 -14.69
N TYR A 8 33.57 23.37 -14.78
CA TYR A 8 34.12 22.60 -13.67
C TYR A 8 35.52 22.12 -14.03
N TRP A 9 36.45 22.23 -13.09
CA TRP A 9 37.78 21.64 -13.15
C TRP A 9 38.14 21.02 -11.80
N CYS A 10 39.02 20.03 -11.82
CA CYS A 10 39.59 19.35 -10.67
C CYS A 10 41.10 19.26 -10.92
N ASP A 11 41.92 19.56 -9.92
CA ASP A 11 43.37 19.34 -10.00
C ASP A 11 43.66 17.86 -9.69
N GLU A 12 44.46 17.24 -10.54
CA GLU A 12 44.85 15.82 -10.46
C GLU A 12 45.83 15.62 -9.27
N PRO A 13 45.62 14.66 -8.36
CA PRO A 13 46.65 14.27 -7.41
C PRO A 13 47.74 13.48 -8.15
N GLU A 14 49.02 13.71 -7.83
CA GLU A 14 50.19 13.13 -8.52
C GLU A 14 50.32 11.58 -8.44
N ASP A 15 49.35 10.86 -7.86
CA ASP A 15 49.36 9.39 -7.77
C ASP A 15 48.28 8.77 -8.68
N ASP A 16 48.74 8.02 -9.68
CA ASP A 16 48.01 7.38 -10.80
C ASP A 16 46.98 6.28 -10.40
N SER A 17 46.41 6.31 -9.17
CA SER A 17 45.64 5.16 -8.63
C SER A 17 44.20 5.41 -8.18
N GLU A 18 43.61 6.59 -8.38
CA GLU A 18 42.19 6.82 -8.05
C GLU A 18 41.38 7.38 -9.23
N ALA A 19 40.29 6.69 -9.59
CA ALA A 19 39.35 7.12 -10.61
C ALA A 19 38.28 8.05 -10.00
N PHE A 20 38.19 9.28 -10.49
CA PHE A 20 37.15 10.24 -10.09
C PHE A 20 35.93 10.16 -11.02
N TRP A 21 34.73 10.17 -10.42
CA TRP A 21 33.47 10.27 -11.15
C TRP A 21 32.68 11.48 -10.63
N LEU A 22 32.39 12.43 -11.53
CA LEU A 22 31.47 13.54 -11.25
C LEU A 22 30.11 13.20 -11.87
N GLN A 23 29.11 12.91 -11.03
CA GLN A 23 27.74 12.66 -11.49
C GLN A 23 26.84 13.84 -11.09
N ALA A 24 26.41 14.63 -12.08
CA ALA A 24 25.48 15.73 -11.89
C ALA A 24 24.17 15.43 -12.61
N PHE A 25 23.05 15.43 -11.88
CA PHE A 25 21.71 15.37 -12.46
C PHE A 25 21.27 16.78 -12.86
N LEU A 26 21.43 17.13 -14.14
CA LEU A 26 20.86 18.36 -14.68
C LEU A 26 19.37 18.16 -14.94
N LEU A 27 18.57 18.21 -13.87
CA LEU A 27 17.12 18.36 -14.01
C LEU A 27 16.85 19.75 -14.58
N ARG A 28 16.34 19.81 -15.81
CA ARG A 28 15.77 21.05 -16.34
C ARG A 28 14.75 21.55 -15.32
N ALA A 29 14.77 22.85 -15.00
CA ALA A 29 13.71 23.43 -14.20
C ALA A 29 12.36 23.00 -14.79
N GLY A 30 11.53 22.37 -13.97
CA GLY A 30 10.18 22.00 -14.38
C GLY A 30 9.45 23.24 -14.90
N PRO A 31 8.48 23.09 -15.81
CA PRO A 31 7.64 24.21 -16.22
C PRO A 31 7.14 24.97 -14.99
N ASN A 32 7.39 26.29 -14.97
CA ASN A 32 6.78 27.18 -13.97
C ASN A 32 5.31 27.32 -14.33
N TRP A 33 4.47 26.56 -13.64
CA TRP A 33 3.03 26.71 -13.69
C TRP A 33 2.64 27.84 -12.75
N THR A 34 2.28 29.00 -13.31
CA THR A 34 1.51 30.01 -12.58
C THR A 34 0.04 29.63 -12.66
N LEU A 35 -0.57 29.29 -11.54
CA LEU A 35 -2.02 29.15 -11.45
C LEU A 35 -2.63 30.52 -11.79
N GLY A 36 -3.28 30.64 -12.95
CA GLY A 36 -4.00 31.85 -13.29
C GLY A 36 -5.13 32.10 -12.29
N GLU A 37 -5.39 33.36 -11.95
CA GLU A 37 -6.48 33.74 -11.01
C GLU A 37 -7.88 33.35 -11.53
N VAL A 38 -8.00 32.99 -12.81
CA VAL A 38 -9.24 32.62 -13.46
C VAL A 38 -9.13 31.19 -13.99
N ILE A 39 -9.86 30.27 -13.36
CA ILE A 39 -10.12 28.94 -13.90
C ILE A 39 -11.29 29.08 -14.86
N ASP A 40 -11.01 29.07 -16.16
CA ASP A 40 -12.03 29.13 -17.22
C ASP A 40 -12.50 27.70 -17.58
N GLY A 41 -13.80 27.45 -17.55
CA GLY A 41 -14.41 26.14 -17.77
C GLY A 41 -15.64 25.88 -16.91
N ASP A 42 -16.28 24.71 -17.06
CA ASP A 42 -17.41 24.33 -16.20
C ASP A 42 -16.93 23.93 -14.79
N LEU A 43 -16.81 24.92 -13.92
CA LEU A 43 -16.42 24.74 -12.51
C LEU A 43 -17.42 23.89 -11.71
N SER A 44 -18.64 23.66 -12.22
CA SER A 44 -19.57 22.75 -11.57
C SER A 44 -19.01 21.33 -11.53
N LEU A 45 -18.17 20.94 -12.47
CA LEU A 45 -17.50 19.63 -12.52
C LEU A 45 -16.40 19.49 -11.45
N LEU A 46 -15.75 20.60 -11.08
CA LEU A 46 -14.73 20.65 -10.02
C LEU A 46 -15.33 20.81 -8.61
N MET A 47 -16.51 21.43 -8.50
CA MET A 47 -17.12 21.82 -7.22
C MET A 47 -18.34 20.98 -6.81
N SER A 48 -19.01 20.29 -7.74
CA SER A 48 -20.12 19.41 -7.39
C SER A 48 -19.59 18.05 -6.95
N ARG A 49 -19.68 17.77 -5.63
CA ARG A 49 -19.60 16.40 -5.15
C ARG A 49 -20.97 15.77 -5.20
N GLY A 50 -21.17 14.83 -6.11
CA GLY A 50 -22.31 13.92 -5.99
C GLY A 50 -22.04 12.93 -4.87
N ASP A 51 -23.08 12.38 -4.25
CA ASP A 51 -22.87 11.32 -3.25
C ASP A 51 -22.20 10.10 -3.90
N GLY A 52 -22.61 9.74 -5.12
CA GLY A 52 -22.17 8.53 -5.85
C GLY A 52 -23.11 7.35 -5.62
N PRO A 53 -22.75 6.12 -6.03
CA PRO A 53 -23.60 4.94 -5.86
C PRO A 53 -23.68 4.51 -4.38
N PRO A 54 -24.88 4.20 -3.83
CA PRO A 54 -25.05 3.93 -2.40
C PRO A 54 -24.27 2.68 -1.93
N PRO A 55 -24.03 2.54 -0.60
CA PRO A 55 -23.40 1.34 -0.04
C PRO A 55 -24.19 0.07 -0.36
N PRO A 56 -23.51 -1.08 -0.52
CA PRO A 56 -24.19 -2.36 -0.59
C PRO A 56 -24.93 -2.65 0.72
N SER A 57 -26.12 -3.24 0.60
CA SER A 57 -26.99 -3.61 1.73
C SER A 57 -27.37 -5.08 1.67
N GLY A 58 -27.55 -5.71 2.83
CA GLY A 58 -28.06 -7.08 2.95
C GLY A 58 -27.11 -8.03 3.68
N PRO A 59 -27.49 -9.32 3.79
CA PRO A 59 -26.71 -10.32 4.54
C PRO A 59 -25.46 -10.80 3.80
N GLU A 60 -25.29 -10.44 2.53
CA GLU A 60 -24.14 -10.83 1.68
C GLU A 60 -23.01 -9.78 1.70
N VAL A 61 -23.10 -8.78 2.58
CA VAL A 61 -22.14 -7.68 2.67
C VAL A 61 -20.83 -8.18 3.29
N VAL A 62 -19.71 -7.89 2.62
CA VAL A 62 -18.37 -8.30 3.06
C VAL A 62 -17.48 -7.07 3.23
N ALA A 63 -17.16 -6.74 4.48
CA ALA A 63 -16.27 -5.63 4.81
C ALA A 63 -14.80 -6.08 4.78
N VAL A 64 -13.94 -5.25 4.18
CA VAL A 64 -12.49 -5.33 4.39
C VAL A 64 -12.14 -4.50 5.62
N VAL A 65 -11.51 -5.12 6.61
CA VAL A 65 -11.27 -4.53 7.94
C VAL A 65 -9.79 -4.50 8.34
N ALA A 66 -8.90 -5.06 7.52
CA ALA A 66 -7.46 -4.92 7.70
C ALA A 66 -6.75 -4.98 6.34
N LEU A 67 -5.64 -4.24 6.24
CA LEU A 67 -4.74 -4.20 5.08
C LEU A 67 -3.30 -4.26 5.58
N SER A 68 -2.48 -5.13 5.00
CA SER A 68 -1.03 -5.11 5.23
C SER A 68 -0.28 -5.48 3.97
N LEU A 69 0.96 -5.03 3.88
CA LEU A 69 1.85 -5.40 2.80
C LEU A 69 3.30 -5.21 3.21
N GLN A 70 4.17 -5.89 2.48
CA GLN A 70 5.57 -5.59 2.37
C GLN A 70 5.95 -5.77 0.91
N ALA A 71 6.34 -4.68 0.25
CA ALA A 71 6.71 -4.68 -1.16
C ALA A 71 7.93 -3.79 -1.41
N CYS A 72 8.37 -3.73 -2.65
CA CYS A 72 9.42 -2.81 -3.12
C CYS A 72 9.16 -1.33 -2.75
N SER A 73 10.17 -0.49 -2.88
CA SER A 73 10.10 0.96 -2.55
C SER A 73 9.69 1.27 -1.10
N LYS A 74 10.03 0.39 -0.16
CA LYS A 74 9.70 0.50 1.28
C LYS A 74 8.19 0.64 1.56
N MET A 75 7.35 0.07 0.69
CA MET A 75 5.93 -0.06 0.95
C MET A 75 5.69 -1.13 2.03
N THR A 76 5.79 -0.71 3.30
CA THR A 76 5.64 -1.58 4.49
C THR A 76 4.29 -1.45 5.19
N ASP A 77 3.44 -0.53 4.72
CA ASP A 77 2.10 -0.27 5.22
C ASP A 77 1.28 0.48 4.16
N HIS A 78 -0.04 0.52 4.35
CA HIS A 78 -0.97 1.07 3.37
C HIS A 78 -0.85 2.61 3.21
N HIS A 79 -0.28 3.32 4.19
CA HIS A 79 0.00 4.76 4.06
C HIS A 79 1.20 5.01 3.15
N LYS A 80 2.26 4.22 3.30
CA LYS A 80 3.43 4.27 2.40
C LYS A 80 3.07 3.79 1.00
N GLU A 81 2.21 2.78 0.89
CA GLU A 81 1.65 2.34 -0.40
C GLU A 81 0.93 3.50 -1.11
N TRP A 82 0.02 4.19 -0.39
CA TRP A 82 -0.68 5.36 -0.90
C TRP A 82 0.29 6.48 -1.32
N ALA A 83 1.26 6.81 -0.46
CA ALA A 83 2.25 7.84 -0.73
C ALA A 83 3.08 7.54 -1.97
N ALA A 84 3.49 6.29 -2.15
CA ALA A 84 4.29 5.89 -3.31
C ALA A 84 3.48 5.93 -4.62
N TYR A 85 2.21 5.50 -4.62
CA TYR A 85 1.37 5.64 -5.82
C TYR A 85 1.05 7.11 -6.14
N THR A 86 0.71 7.92 -5.13
CA THR A 86 0.42 9.35 -5.34
C THR A 86 1.63 10.13 -5.84
N ALA A 87 2.83 9.78 -5.38
CA ALA A 87 4.08 10.34 -5.89
C ALA A 87 4.47 9.84 -7.29
N GLY A 88 3.70 8.90 -7.87
CA GLY A 88 4.03 8.31 -9.18
C GLY A 88 5.32 7.49 -9.15
N CYS A 89 5.58 6.75 -8.07
CA CYS A 89 6.80 5.96 -7.91
C CYS A 89 7.00 4.95 -9.06
N ASP A 90 8.19 4.96 -9.66
CA ASP A 90 8.76 3.89 -10.49
C ASP A 90 9.74 3.10 -9.61
N ALA A 91 9.36 1.88 -9.23
CA ALA A 91 10.14 1.01 -8.35
C ALA A 91 11.18 0.16 -9.10
N GLN A 92 11.31 0.32 -10.43
CA GLN A 92 12.23 -0.48 -11.23
C GLN A 92 13.68 0.01 -11.07
N LEU A 93 14.45 -0.74 -10.30
CA LEU A 93 15.88 -0.52 -10.10
C LEU A 93 16.69 -1.50 -10.95
N GLU A 94 17.96 -1.22 -11.16
CA GLU A 94 18.88 -2.24 -11.68
C GLU A 94 18.95 -3.42 -10.70
N MET A 95 19.00 -4.66 -11.20
CA MET A 95 19.00 -5.87 -10.38
C MET A 95 20.17 -5.84 -9.37
N PRO A 96 19.90 -5.86 -8.06
CA PRO A 96 20.95 -5.73 -7.06
C PRO A 96 21.77 -7.02 -6.97
N ILE A 97 23.09 -6.88 -6.90
CA ILE A 97 24.04 -8.00 -6.73
C ILE A 97 23.76 -8.82 -5.47
N LEU A 98 23.21 -8.20 -4.42
CA LEU A 98 22.79 -8.86 -3.19
C LEU A 98 21.66 -9.88 -3.40
N ARG A 99 20.89 -9.77 -4.49
CA ARG A 99 19.83 -10.73 -4.80
C ARG A 99 20.37 -11.90 -5.62
N PHE A 100 21.04 -11.61 -6.73
CA PHE A 100 21.77 -12.57 -7.55
C PHE A 100 22.65 -11.84 -8.56
N GLU A 101 23.69 -12.50 -9.04
CA GLU A 101 24.52 -11.97 -10.13
C GLU A 101 23.86 -12.25 -11.49
N TYR A 102 23.50 -11.19 -12.22
CA TYR A 102 22.84 -11.31 -13.53
C TYR A 102 23.82 -11.10 -14.71
N LEU A 103 24.94 -10.41 -14.50
CA LEU A 103 25.89 -10.03 -15.55
C LEU A 103 26.40 -11.21 -16.39
N PRO A 104 26.76 -12.38 -15.81
CA PRO A 104 27.18 -13.55 -16.61
C PRO A 104 26.12 -14.07 -17.58
N TYR A 105 24.84 -13.75 -17.34
CA TYR A 105 23.70 -14.16 -18.17
C TYR A 105 23.18 -13.01 -19.03
N TYR A 106 23.70 -11.79 -18.89
CA TYR A 106 23.19 -10.64 -19.59
C TYR A 106 23.59 -10.65 -21.07
N ASN A 107 22.61 -10.47 -21.96
CA ASN A 107 22.83 -10.26 -23.39
C ASN A 107 21.80 -9.25 -23.91
N GLU A 108 22.26 -8.15 -24.53
CA GLU A 108 21.39 -7.13 -25.12
C GLU A 108 20.59 -7.65 -26.34
N GLU A 109 21.05 -8.72 -26.99
CA GLU A 109 20.39 -9.32 -28.15
C GLU A 109 19.08 -10.03 -27.75
N VAL A 110 17.96 -9.34 -27.93
CA VAL A 110 16.60 -9.82 -27.62
C VAL A 110 16.22 -11.07 -28.42
N ASP A 111 16.75 -11.24 -29.63
CA ASP A 111 16.41 -12.33 -30.54
C ASP A 111 17.14 -13.66 -30.22
N MET A 112 18.11 -13.65 -29.29
CA MET A 112 18.87 -14.84 -28.89
C MET A 112 18.82 -15.07 -27.36
N PRO A 113 17.62 -15.27 -26.77
CA PRO A 113 17.44 -15.28 -25.32
C PRO A 113 17.81 -16.61 -24.63
N GLN A 114 18.30 -17.61 -25.37
CA GLN A 114 18.49 -18.96 -24.83
C GLN A 114 19.60 -18.98 -23.79
N GLY A 115 19.24 -19.16 -22.52
CA GLY A 115 20.19 -19.17 -21.40
C GLY A 115 20.68 -17.79 -20.97
N THR A 116 20.13 -16.72 -21.54
CA THR A 116 20.50 -15.32 -21.28
C THR A 116 19.29 -14.52 -20.82
N THR A 117 19.54 -13.33 -20.27
CA THR A 117 18.53 -12.30 -19.99
C THR A 117 18.91 -11.01 -20.68
N PHE A 118 17.98 -10.39 -21.39
CA PHE A 118 18.15 -9.02 -21.91
C PHE A 118 17.62 -7.96 -20.94
N VAL A 119 17.03 -8.38 -19.81
CA VAL A 119 16.49 -7.51 -18.78
C VAL A 119 17.49 -7.37 -17.64
N LYS A 120 17.69 -6.13 -17.20
CA LYS A 120 18.55 -5.76 -16.06
C LYS A 120 17.84 -4.99 -14.95
N HIS A 121 16.52 -4.75 -15.08
CA HIS A 121 15.74 -4.05 -14.06
C HIS A 121 14.82 -5.01 -13.30
N PHE A 122 14.50 -4.66 -12.06
CA PHE A 122 13.66 -5.43 -11.16
C PHE A 122 13.13 -4.54 -10.03
N SER A 123 11.84 -4.66 -9.70
CA SER A 123 11.27 -4.06 -8.49
C SER A 123 11.54 -4.95 -7.29
N VAL A 124 12.69 -4.75 -6.66
CA VAL A 124 13.18 -5.59 -5.58
C VAL A 124 12.59 -5.18 -4.23
N GLN A 125 12.18 -6.17 -3.44
CA GLN A 125 11.86 -5.98 -2.03
C GLN A 125 13.14 -6.11 -1.19
N ASP A 126 13.38 -5.12 -0.33
CA ASP A 126 14.50 -5.16 0.61
C ASP A 126 14.22 -6.11 1.78
N GLY A 127 15.29 -6.73 2.31
CA GLY A 127 15.24 -7.49 3.55
C GLY A 127 14.44 -8.79 3.49
N VAL A 128 14.33 -9.45 2.34
CA VAL A 128 13.61 -10.73 2.20
C VAL A 128 14.27 -11.88 3.00
N GLU A 129 15.52 -11.71 3.37
CA GLU A 129 16.28 -12.59 4.25
C GLU A 129 15.96 -12.41 5.74
N LEU A 130 15.35 -11.28 6.13
CA LEU A 130 15.01 -10.97 7.51
C LEU A 130 13.74 -11.70 7.94
N PHE A 131 13.69 -12.13 9.22
CA PHE A 131 12.52 -12.76 9.81
C PHE A 131 12.60 -12.78 11.34
N ASP A 132 11.56 -12.31 12.04
CA ASP A 132 11.46 -12.47 13.50
C ASP A 132 10.87 -13.83 13.88
N ASN A 133 11.70 -14.87 13.81
CA ASN A 133 11.29 -16.24 14.10
C ASN A 133 10.79 -16.45 15.54
N LYS A 134 11.23 -15.62 16.50
CA LYS A 134 10.85 -15.76 17.92
C LYS A 134 9.39 -15.41 18.15
N VAL A 135 8.87 -14.38 17.47
CA VAL A 135 7.44 -14.00 17.55
C VAL A 135 6.53 -15.14 17.12
N PHE A 136 6.98 -15.95 16.15
CA PHE A 136 6.22 -17.09 15.62
C PHE A 136 6.53 -18.43 16.30
N GLU A 137 7.38 -18.43 17.34
CA GLU A 137 7.81 -19.64 18.05
C GLU A 137 8.47 -20.67 17.11
N ILE A 138 9.16 -20.19 16.07
CA ILE A 138 9.88 -21.00 15.08
C ILE A 138 11.36 -21.06 15.45
N SER A 139 11.96 -22.27 15.43
CA SER A 139 13.38 -22.45 15.77
C SER A 139 14.30 -21.78 14.73
N ASN A 140 15.51 -21.37 15.14
CA ASN A 140 16.49 -20.79 14.18
C ASN A 140 16.79 -21.74 13.01
N MET A 141 16.98 -23.03 13.31
CA MET A 141 17.24 -24.05 12.28
C MET A 141 16.09 -24.16 11.27
N GLU A 142 14.85 -24.07 11.74
CA GLU A 142 13.69 -24.09 10.84
C GLU A 142 13.59 -22.81 10.01
N ALA A 143 13.80 -21.65 10.64
CA ALA A 143 13.76 -20.34 9.98
C ALA A 143 14.83 -20.18 8.89
N GLU A 144 16.06 -20.66 9.14
CA GLU A 144 17.17 -20.64 8.18
C GLU A 144 16.85 -21.42 6.91
N CYS A 145 16.17 -22.56 7.04
CA CYS A 145 15.76 -23.38 5.90
C CYS A 145 14.42 -22.94 5.28
N MET A 146 13.71 -21.99 5.89
CA MET A 146 12.35 -21.60 5.48
C MET A 146 12.38 -20.66 4.27
N ASP A 147 11.54 -20.91 3.28
CA ASP A 147 11.37 -20.05 2.11
C ASP A 147 11.07 -18.59 2.55
N PRO A 148 11.78 -17.57 2.04
CA PRO A 148 11.45 -16.16 2.25
C PRO A 148 9.98 -15.80 2.03
N MET A 149 9.31 -16.38 1.04
CA MET A 149 7.87 -16.13 0.81
C MET A 149 7.02 -16.61 1.98
N PHE A 150 7.41 -17.71 2.63
CA PHE A 150 6.67 -18.25 3.78
C PHE A 150 6.88 -17.36 5.01
N ARG A 151 8.09 -16.80 5.18
CA ARG A 151 8.40 -15.80 6.20
C ARG A 151 7.54 -14.54 6.03
N GLN A 152 7.48 -14.04 4.81
CA GLN A 152 6.67 -12.87 4.46
C GLN A 152 5.17 -13.10 4.69
N VAL A 153 4.65 -14.28 4.37
CA VAL A 153 3.26 -14.65 4.68
C VAL A 153 2.98 -14.61 6.19
N MET A 154 3.93 -15.06 7.01
CA MET A 154 3.81 -14.99 8.48
C MET A 154 3.78 -13.56 8.99
N GLU A 155 4.70 -12.71 8.54
CA GLU A 155 4.82 -11.31 8.99
C GLU A 155 3.67 -10.45 8.49
N VAL A 156 3.42 -10.45 7.17
CA VAL A 156 2.35 -9.65 6.57
C VAL A 156 0.98 -10.12 7.08
N GLY A 157 0.76 -11.43 7.18
CA GLY A 157 -0.49 -11.96 7.75
C GLY A 157 -0.69 -11.55 9.21
N TYR A 158 0.39 -11.55 10.02
CA TYR A 158 0.31 -11.13 11.42
C TYR A 158 0.00 -9.63 11.55
N LEU A 159 0.61 -8.79 10.72
CA LEU A 159 0.29 -7.35 10.67
C LEU A 159 -1.18 -7.09 10.32
N SER A 160 -1.79 -7.91 9.45
CA SER A 160 -3.22 -7.85 9.15
C SER A 160 -4.07 -8.28 10.36
N THR A 161 -3.75 -9.42 10.99
CA THR A 161 -4.57 -9.93 12.10
C THR A 161 -4.43 -9.11 13.38
N LEU A 162 -3.29 -8.43 13.58
CA LEU A 162 -3.10 -7.46 14.66
C LEU A 162 -4.09 -6.29 14.60
N GLN A 163 -4.47 -5.83 13.41
CA GLN A 163 -5.44 -4.73 13.24
C GLN A 163 -6.83 -5.09 13.76
N ILE A 164 -7.21 -6.36 13.70
CA ILE A 164 -8.46 -6.86 14.29
C ILE A 164 -8.28 -7.35 15.74
N GLY A 165 -7.11 -7.09 16.35
CA GLY A 165 -6.80 -7.39 17.74
C GLY A 165 -6.31 -8.81 17.99
N LEU A 166 -6.05 -9.65 16.97
CA LEU A 166 -5.49 -10.99 17.19
C LEU A 166 -4.00 -10.89 17.53
N THR A 167 -3.68 -11.05 18.82
CA THR A 167 -2.30 -11.13 19.31
C THR A 167 -1.88 -12.58 19.54
N LYS A 168 -0.57 -12.85 19.61
CA LYS A 168 -0.06 -14.18 20.01
C LYS A 168 -0.60 -14.64 21.37
N LYS A 169 -0.76 -13.72 22.32
CA LYS A 169 -1.38 -14.01 23.63
C LYS A 169 -2.80 -14.56 23.47
N ILE A 170 -3.60 -13.95 22.61
CA ILE A 170 -4.98 -14.38 22.35
C ILE A 170 -4.98 -15.73 21.63
N ALA A 171 -4.20 -15.87 20.55
CA ALA A 171 -4.07 -17.11 19.79
C ALA A 171 -3.64 -18.31 20.66
N ASN A 172 -2.69 -18.10 21.57
CA ASN A 172 -2.21 -19.14 22.49
C ASN A 172 -3.26 -19.49 23.57
N SER A 173 -4.19 -18.60 23.87
CA SER A 173 -5.23 -18.82 24.91
C SER A 173 -6.54 -19.41 24.36
N LYS A 174 -6.91 -19.07 23.12
CA LYS A 174 -8.19 -19.44 22.51
C LYS A 174 -8.00 -19.63 21.01
N SER A 175 -8.59 -20.68 20.46
CA SER A 175 -8.69 -20.87 19.02
C SER A 175 -9.74 -19.96 18.39
N THR A 176 -9.47 -19.47 17.18
CA THR A 176 -10.40 -18.68 16.38
C THR A 176 -10.84 -19.47 15.16
N HIS A 177 -12.14 -19.48 14.87
CA HIS A 177 -12.66 -20.21 13.71
C HIS A 177 -12.60 -19.33 12.46
N ALA A 178 -11.39 -19.17 11.93
CA ALA A 178 -11.10 -18.33 10.78
C ALA A 178 -10.23 -19.04 9.75
N SER A 179 -10.30 -18.59 8.50
CA SER A 179 -9.65 -19.23 7.37
C SER A 179 -8.59 -18.34 6.72
N VAL A 180 -7.61 -18.97 6.07
CA VAL A 180 -6.47 -18.31 5.42
C VAL A 180 -6.27 -18.87 4.03
N SER A 181 -6.01 -17.99 3.07
CA SER A 181 -5.62 -18.38 1.72
C SER A 181 -4.35 -17.64 1.28
N VAL A 182 -3.47 -18.33 0.56
CA VAL A 182 -2.23 -17.74 0.03
C VAL A 182 -2.15 -17.99 -1.47
N GLY A 183 -2.19 -16.92 -2.26
CA GLY A 183 -1.87 -16.94 -3.68
C GLY A 183 -0.36 -16.85 -3.91
N LEU A 184 0.17 -17.78 -4.69
CA LEU A 184 1.57 -17.82 -5.15
C LEU A 184 1.63 -18.52 -6.51
N ASP A 185 2.77 -18.48 -7.20
CA ASP A 185 2.92 -19.10 -8.52
C ASP A 185 4.24 -19.84 -8.73
N LYS A 186 5.14 -19.80 -7.74
CA LYS A 186 6.47 -20.41 -7.86
C LYS A 186 7.06 -20.80 -6.51
N GLN A 187 8.15 -21.56 -6.57
CA GLN A 187 8.92 -21.99 -5.41
C GLN A 187 10.42 -22.11 -5.74
N GLU A 188 11.07 -20.97 -5.91
CA GLU A 188 12.48 -20.90 -6.33
C GLU A 188 13.44 -21.34 -5.21
N TRP A 189 13.04 -21.22 -3.94
CA TRP A 189 13.90 -21.52 -2.80
C TRP A 189 14.42 -22.97 -2.81
N ASN A 190 13.62 -23.94 -3.27
CA ASN A 190 14.05 -25.34 -3.34
C ASN A 190 15.22 -25.59 -4.31
N GLN A 191 15.50 -24.64 -5.21
CA GLN A 191 16.62 -24.70 -6.15
C GLN A 191 17.88 -24.06 -5.56
N MET A 192 17.78 -23.37 -4.42
CA MET A 192 18.92 -22.75 -3.77
C MET A 192 19.82 -23.78 -3.09
N PRO A 193 21.15 -23.65 -3.18
CA PRO A 193 22.10 -24.55 -2.53
C PRO A 193 21.92 -24.66 -1.00
N VAL A 194 21.34 -23.62 -0.41
CA VAL A 194 21.14 -23.45 1.04
C VAL A 194 19.86 -24.17 1.53
N ALA A 195 18.96 -24.58 0.64
CA ALA A 195 17.64 -25.10 1.00
C ALA A 195 17.61 -26.59 1.39
N GLN A 196 18.64 -27.10 2.10
CA GLN A 196 18.58 -28.44 2.71
C GLN A 196 17.59 -28.44 3.88
N SER A 197 16.32 -28.50 3.52
CA SER A 197 15.19 -28.42 4.42
C SER A 197 14.73 -29.81 4.84
N VAL A 198 14.23 -29.93 6.08
CA VAL A 198 13.39 -31.05 6.50
C VAL A 198 12.17 -31.12 5.55
N ALA A 199 11.74 -32.33 5.18
CA ALA A 199 10.81 -32.59 4.07
C ALA A 199 9.46 -31.82 4.08
N THR A 200 9.10 -31.17 5.18
CA THR A 200 7.85 -30.41 5.34
C THR A 200 8.02 -28.89 5.32
N ASN A 201 9.20 -28.32 5.59
CA ASN A 201 9.33 -26.88 5.91
C ASN A 201 8.79 -25.96 4.81
N ASN A 202 9.07 -26.33 3.55
CA ASN A 202 8.78 -25.53 2.37
C ASN A 202 7.69 -26.13 1.49
N GLN A 203 6.97 -27.19 1.89
CA GLN A 203 5.88 -27.69 1.04
C GLN A 203 4.84 -26.59 0.81
N LEU A 204 4.34 -26.41 -0.42
CA LEU A 204 3.39 -25.33 -0.73
C LEU A 204 2.14 -25.34 0.17
N ALA A 205 1.64 -26.52 0.56
CA ALA A 205 0.53 -26.62 1.50
C ALA A 205 0.84 -26.00 2.88
N ILE A 206 2.12 -25.98 3.28
CA ILE A 206 2.56 -25.49 4.59
C ILE A 206 2.56 -23.96 4.66
N VAL A 207 2.61 -23.23 3.54
CA VAL A 207 2.63 -21.75 3.56
C VAL A 207 1.44 -21.16 4.34
N ALA A 208 0.22 -21.64 4.06
CA ALA A 208 -1.00 -21.20 4.74
C ALA A 208 -1.19 -21.98 6.06
N ASN A 209 -0.89 -23.28 6.08
CA ASN A 209 -1.11 -24.12 7.26
C ASN A 209 -0.24 -23.70 8.44
N ARG A 210 0.98 -23.22 8.19
CA ARG A 210 1.88 -22.70 9.21
C ARG A 210 1.27 -21.49 9.91
N PHE A 211 0.64 -20.60 9.15
CA PHE A 211 -0.07 -19.45 9.72
C PHE A 211 -1.21 -19.91 10.64
N ASN A 212 -2.06 -20.83 10.17
CA ASN A 212 -3.13 -21.39 11.00
C ASN A 212 -2.61 -22.09 12.25
N TYR A 213 -1.51 -22.84 12.13
CA TYR A 213 -0.88 -23.52 13.25
C TYR A 213 -0.38 -22.54 14.32
N VAL A 214 0.41 -21.54 13.92
CA VAL A 214 1.03 -20.56 14.82
C VAL A 214 -0.01 -19.66 15.50
N PHE A 215 -1.12 -19.34 14.81
CA PHE A 215 -2.19 -18.49 15.32
C PHE A 215 -3.43 -19.25 15.81
N ASN A 216 -3.34 -20.58 15.94
CA ASN A 216 -4.40 -21.45 16.44
C ASN A 216 -5.76 -21.26 15.72
N LEU A 217 -5.71 -21.08 14.40
CA LEU A 217 -6.88 -20.90 13.55
C LEU A 217 -7.43 -22.27 13.13
N LYS A 218 -8.77 -22.41 13.15
CA LYS A 218 -9.45 -23.69 12.93
C LYS A 218 -10.28 -23.77 11.65
N GLY A 219 -10.38 -22.68 10.90
CA GLY A 219 -11.02 -22.69 9.58
C GLY A 219 -10.11 -23.25 8.49
N GLY A 220 -10.62 -23.27 7.26
CA GLY A 220 -9.89 -23.75 6.08
C GLY A 220 -8.56 -23.01 5.85
N SER A 221 -7.58 -23.73 5.29
CA SER A 221 -6.26 -23.21 4.96
C SER A 221 -5.78 -23.81 3.65
N TYR A 222 -5.38 -22.98 2.68
CA TYR A 222 -4.95 -23.46 1.38
C TYR A 222 -4.00 -22.49 0.67
N ALA A 223 -3.13 -23.06 -0.16
CA ALA A 223 -2.36 -22.35 -1.17
C ALA A 223 -3.08 -22.44 -2.52
N CYS A 224 -3.02 -21.39 -3.32
CA CYS A 224 -3.62 -21.31 -4.64
C CYS A 224 -2.56 -20.94 -5.67
N ASP A 225 -2.46 -21.75 -6.73
CA ASP A 225 -1.64 -21.46 -7.91
C ASP A 225 -2.52 -21.46 -9.15
N THR A 226 -2.72 -20.26 -9.70
CA THR A 226 -3.31 -20.00 -11.01
C THR A 226 -2.45 -19.01 -11.78
N ALA A 227 -1.13 -19.05 -11.56
CA ALA A 227 -0.17 -18.05 -12.02
C ALA A 227 -0.55 -16.62 -11.56
N CYS A 228 -0.54 -15.64 -12.46
CA CYS A 228 -0.73 -14.22 -12.15
C CYS A 228 -2.07 -13.88 -11.46
N SER A 229 -3.09 -14.76 -11.55
CA SER A 229 -4.40 -14.59 -10.91
C SER A 229 -4.49 -15.19 -9.50
N SER A 230 -3.45 -15.86 -8.99
CA SER A 230 -3.48 -16.66 -7.76
C SER A 230 -4.10 -15.95 -6.55
N SER A 231 -3.65 -14.75 -6.23
CA SER A 231 -4.16 -14.01 -5.05
C SER A 231 -5.62 -13.57 -5.19
N LEU A 232 -6.10 -13.29 -6.41
CA LEU A 232 -7.51 -12.96 -6.64
C LEU A 232 -8.39 -14.21 -6.52
N VAL A 233 -7.96 -15.33 -7.12
CA VAL A 233 -8.69 -16.61 -7.02
C VAL A 233 -8.76 -17.07 -5.56
N ALA A 234 -7.65 -17.00 -4.83
CA ALA A 234 -7.60 -17.28 -3.40
C ALA A 234 -8.61 -16.41 -2.62
N SER A 235 -8.62 -15.11 -2.88
CA SER A 235 -9.54 -14.18 -2.22
C SER A 235 -11.01 -14.42 -2.58
N HIS A 236 -11.31 -14.78 -3.83
CA HIS A 236 -12.66 -15.13 -4.27
C HIS A 236 -13.18 -16.36 -3.53
N LEU A 237 -12.40 -17.45 -3.48
CA LEU A 237 -12.78 -18.66 -2.75
C LEU A 237 -12.93 -18.38 -1.25
N GLY A 238 -12.06 -17.52 -0.70
CA GLY A 238 -12.17 -17.02 0.67
C GLY A 238 -13.49 -16.30 0.96
N LYS A 239 -13.90 -15.39 0.08
CA LYS A 239 -15.19 -14.68 0.17
C LYS A 239 -16.35 -15.66 0.10
N VAL A 240 -16.33 -16.60 -0.85
CA VAL A 240 -17.41 -17.60 -1.01
C VAL A 240 -17.57 -18.44 0.25
N ASN A 241 -16.46 -18.92 0.83
CA ASN A 241 -16.50 -19.69 2.07
C ASN A 241 -16.98 -18.85 3.26
N LEU A 242 -16.53 -17.58 3.37
CA LEU A 242 -16.96 -16.67 4.43
C LEU A 242 -18.47 -16.36 4.37
N LEU A 243 -19.07 -16.33 3.18
CA LEU A 243 -20.51 -16.09 3.03
C LEU A 243 -21.35 -17.34 3.35
N GLU A 244 -20.79 -18.55 3.22
CA GLU A 244 -21.48 -19.81 3.46
C GLU A 244 -21.49 -20.21 4.96
N GLN A 245 -22.12 -19.34 5.76
CA GLN A 245 -22.18 -19.45 7.22
C GLN A 245 -22.97 -20.67 7.73
N ARG A 246 -23.75 -21.36 6.87
CA ARG A 246 -24.53 -22.53 7.28
C ARG A 246 -23.65 -23.75 7.53
N TRP A 247 -22.62 -23.94 6.69
CA TRP A 247 -21.75 -25.10 6.76
C TRP A 247 -20.47 -24.81 7.55
N ASP A 248 -19.96 -23.59 7.44
CA ASP A 248 -18.71 -23.17 8.07
C ASP A 248 -18.84 -21.73 8.62
N PRO A 249 -19.20 -21.54 9.90
CA PRO A 249 -19.45 -20.22 10.48
C PRO A 249 -18.14 -19.48 10.77
N LEU A 250 -17.45 -19.08 9.70
CA LEU A 250 -16.16 -18.40 9.76
C LEU A 250 -16.32 -17.00 10.36
N GLU A 251 -15.47 -16.68 11.35
CA GLU A 251 -15.41 -15.34 11.95
C GLU A 251 -14.84 -14.30 10.97
N TRP A 252 -13.85 -14.72 10.18
CA TRP A 252 -13.22 -13.92 9.14
C TRP A 252 -12.39 -14.79 8.19
N HIS A 253 -11.99 -14.20 7.05
CA HIS A 253 -11.04 -14.78 6.12
C HIS A 253 -9.87 -13.81 5.86
N LEU A 254 -8.65 -14.34 5.88
CA LEU A 254 -7.44 -13.62 5.52
C LEU A 254 -6.96 -14.10 4.14
N GLY A 255 -6.99 -13.21 3.15
CA GLY A 255 -6.44 -13.47 1.82
C GLY A 255 -5.05 -12.84 1.70
N LEU A 256 -4.06 -13.64 1.31
CA LEU A 256 -2.70 -13.18 1.03
C LEU A 256 -2.29 -13.48 -0.41
N GLY A 257 -1.42 -12.65 -0.96
CA GLY A 257 -0.61 -12.95 -2.13
C GLY A 257 0.86 -12.76 -1.81
N THR A 258 1.72 -13.66 -2.27
CA THR A 258 3.17 -13.54 -2.13
C THR A 258 3.86 -13.88 -3.45
N GLY A 259 4.90 -13.12 -3.79
CA GLY A 259 5.72 -13.34 -4.96
C GLY A 259 7.09 -12.74 -4.73
N LEU A 260 8.13 -13.59 -4.68
CA LEU A 260 9.52 -13.18 -4.55
C LEU A 260 10.38 -13.86 -5.63
N THR A 261 11.20 -13.09 -6.32
CA THR A 261 12.16 -13.61 -7.31
C THR A 261 13.53 -13.76 -6.68
N LEU A 262 13.93 -14.99 -6.44
CA LEU A 262 15.14 -15.35 -5.70
C LEU A 262 16.30 -15.69 -6.64
N THR A 263 16.03 -16.06 -7.89
CA THR A 263 17.05 -16.49 -8.86
C THR A 263 16.96 -15.71 -10.18
N VAL A 264 18.10 -15.54 -10.85
CA VAL A 264 18.14 -15.01 -12.24
C VAL A 264 17.43 -15.93 -13.24
N GLY A 265 17.26 -17.22 -12.90
CA GLY A 265 16.61 -18.22 -13.75
C GLY A 265 15.22 -17.78 -14.22
N SER A 266 14.43 -17.12 -13.35
CA SER A 266 13.11 -16.62 -13.73
C SER A 266 13.15 -15.50 -14.77
N PHE A 267 14.21 -14.70 -14.81
CA PHE A 267 14.43 -13.73 -15.88
C PHE A 267 14.84 -14.42 -17.18
N ILE A 268 15.74 -15.40 -17.12
CA ILE A 268 16.17 -16.20 -18.29
C ILE A 268 14.97 -16.90 -18.94
N HIS A 269 14.14 -17.60 -18.17
CA HIS A 269 12.95 -18.26 -18.69
C HIS A 269 11.92 -17.26 -19.25
N GLY A 270 11.77 -16.10 -18.60
CA GLY A 270 10.88 -15.03 -19.07
C GLY A 270 11.33 -14.42 -20.39
N CYS A 271 12.64 -14.20 -20.56
CA CYS A 271 13.24 -13.73 -21.80
C CYS A 271 13.09 -14.76 -22.92
N ALA A 272 13.35 -16.04 -22.63
CA ALA A 272 13.20 -17.14 -23.59
C ALA A 272 11.75 -17.30 -24.09
N ALA A 273 10.77 -16.92 -23.26
CA ALA A 273 9.35 -16.90 -23.62
C ALA A 273 8.88 -15.56 -24.22
N HIS A 274 9.78 -14.58 -24.41
CA HIS A 274 9.47 -13.21 -24.85
C HIS A 274 8.36 -12.53 -24.03
N MET A 275 8.30 -12.82 -22.72
CA MET A 275 7.30 -12.23 -21.82
C MET A 275 7.77 -10.90 -21.21
N LEU A 276 9.09 -10.72 -21.09
CA LEU A 276 9.66 -9.57 -20.41
C LEU A 276 9.96 -8.41 -21.36
N SER A 277 9.78 -7.18 -20.88
CA SER A 277 10.13 -5.96 -21.62
C SER A 277 11.65 -5.75 -21.60
N PRO A 278 12.30 -5.54 -22.76
CA PRO A 278 13.71 -5.12 -22.81
C PRO A 278 13.99 -3.81 -22.07
N GLY A 279 12.99 -2.92 -21.94
CA GLY A 279 13.11 -1.68 -21.18
C GLY A 279 13.02 -1.87 -19.66
N GLY A 280 12.76 -3.09 -19.19
CA GLY A 280 12.68 -3.41 -17.77
C GLY A 280 11.54 -2.71 -17.02
N ARG A 281 10.45 -2.38 -17.73
CA ARG A 281 9.25 -1.70 -17.20
C ARG A 281 7.99 -2.28 -17.82
N CYS A 282 6.86 -2.13 -17.14
CA CYS A 282 5.55 -2.37 -17.75
C CYS A 282 5.08 -1.09 -18.43
N PHE A 283 5.16 -1.03 -19.76
CA PHE A 283 4.69 0.11 -20.55
C PHE A 283 3.18 0.03 -20.81
N THR A 284 2.41 -0.19 -19.74
CA THR A 284 0.96 -0.42 -19.79
C THR A 284 0.23 0.68 -20.56
N PHE A 285 -0.57 0.27 -21.54
CA PHE A 285 -1.32 1.11 -22.48
C PHE A 285 -0.50 1.95 -23.45
N ASN A 286 0.83 1.98 -23.33
CA ASN A 286 1.69 2.80 -24.19
C ASN A 286 1.87 2.13 -25.56
N ALA A 287 2.01 2.94 -26.61
CA ALA A 287 2.37 2.48 -27.96
C ALA A 287 3.66 1.63 -28.01
N THR A 288 4.56 1.77 -27.03
CA THR A 288 5.79 0.96 -26.90
C THR A 288 5.65 -0.26 -25.99
N ALA A 289 4.42 -0.65 -25.62
CA ALA A 289 4.13 -1.88 -24.87
C ALA A 289 4.75 -3.11 -25.55
N ASN A 290 5.69 -3.77 -24.85
CA ASN A 290 6.49 -4.87 -25.40
C ASN A 290 6.84 -5.97 -24.37
N GLY A 291 6.05 -6.10 -23.31
CA GLY A 291 6.27 -7.06 -22.23
C GLY A 291 6.13 -6.42 -20.86
N TYR A 292 6.23 -7.23 -19.81
CA TYR A 292 6.20 -6.75 -18.43
C TYR A 292 7.61 -6.78 -17.80
N ASN A 293 7.79 -6.14 -16.64
CA ASN A 293 8.92 -6.42 -15.78
C ASN A 293 8.48 -7.10 -14.49
N ARG A 294 9.37 -7.85 -13.83
CA ARG A 294 9.07 -8.54 -12.57
C ARG A 294 9.16 -7.59 -11.38
N GLY A 295 8.44 -7.92 -10.32
CA GLY A 295 8.54 -7.26 -9.03
C GLY A 295 8.32 -8.21 -7.87
N ASP A 296 8.75 -7.79 -6.68
CA ASP A 296 8.58 -8.49 -5.43
C ASP A 296 7.53 -7.82 -4.55
N GLY A 297 6.77 -8.65 -3.84
CA GLY A 297 5.97 -8.19 -2.72
C GLY A 297 5.02 -9.23 -2.18
N THR A 298 4.60 -9.01 -0.94
CA THR A 298 3.54 -9.75 -0.26
C THR A 298 2.50 -8.76 0.22
N ALA A 299 1.23 -9.02 -0.06
CA ALA A 299 0.12 -8.18 0.36
C ALA A 299 -1.01 -9.05 0.90
N ALA A 300 -1.73 -8.52 1.88
CA ALA A 300 -2.85 -9.18 2.52
C ALA A 300 -3.98 -8.21 2.83
N PHE A 301 -5.19 -8.75 2.84
CA PHE A 301 -6.35 -8.08 3.39
C PHE A 301 -7.26 -9.08 4.09
N LEU A 302 -7.98 -8.58 5.10
CA LEU A 302 -8.86 -9.40 5.93
C LEU A 302 -10.31 -8.98 5.74
N ILE A 303 -11.17 -9.96 5.51
CA ILE A 303 -12.60 -9.75 5.27
C ILE A 303 -13.46 -10.37 6.38
N LYS A 304 -14.55 -9.67 6.73
CA LYS A 304 -15.61 -10.12 7.64
C LYS A 304 -16.98 -10.02 6.96
N ASN A 305 -17.90 -10.93 7.28
CA ASN A 305 -19.29 -10.86 6.82
C ASN A 305 -20.08 -9.90 7.73
N GLY A 306 -20.53 -8.77 7.18
CA GLY A 306 -21.21 -7.69 7.88
C GLY A 306 -20.72 -6.29 7.47
N THR A 307 -21.27 -5.25 8.09
CA THR A 307 -21.02 -3.85 7.71
C THR A 307 -19.76 -3.25 8.34
N PHE A 308 -19.48 -3.55 9.62
CA PHE A 308 -18.30 -3.10 10.39
C PHE A 308 -17.95 -1.61 10.23
N GLU A 309 -18.93 -0.70 10.37
CA GLU A 309 -18.79 0.72 10.05
C GLU A 309 -17.57 1.43 10.66
N GLU A 310 -17.15 1.06 11.88
CA GLU A 310 -15.99 1.67 12.55
C GLU A 310 -14.63 1.09 12.13
N GLU A 311 -14.60 -0.15 11.62
CA GLU A 311 -13.37 -0.88 11.28
C GLU A 311 -13.16 -1.00 9.75
N ARG A 312 -14.20 -0.74 8.95
CA ARG A 312 -14.23 -1.01 7.52
C ARG A 312 -13.41 0.01 6.73
N TYR A 313 -12.49 -0.49 5.91
CA TYR A 313 -11.81 0.27 4.86
C TYR A 313 -12.63 0.36 3.57
N ALA A 314 -13.25 -0.76 3.16
CA ALA A 314 -14.06 -0.86 1.96
C ALA A 314 -15.00 -2.07 2.04
N PHE A 315 -15.93 -2.19 1.10
CA PHE A 315 -16.69 -3.42 0.86
C PHE A 315 -16.14 -4.18 -0.35
N LEU A 316 -15.98 -5.50 -0.22
CA LEU A 316 -15.73 -6.41 -1.33
C LEU A 316 -17.07 -6.80 -1.97
N ARG A 317 -17.57 -5.94 -2.85
CA ARG A 317 -18.94 -5.98 -3.39
C ARG A 317 -19.18 -7.17 -4.33
N GLY A 318 -18.19 -7.51 -5.16
CA GLY A 318 -18.32 -8.60 -6.14
C GLY A 318 -16.96 -9.21 -6.48
N THR A 319 -16.90 -10.51 -6.71
CA THR A 319 -15.75 -11.24 -7.21
C THR A 319 -16.20 -12.34 -8.18
N GLN A 320 -15.45 -12.58 -9.23
CA GLN A 320 -15.71 -13.66 -10.16
C GLN A 320 -14.40 -14.26 -10.65
N ILE A 321 -14.42 -15.57 -10.85
CA ILE A 321 -13.36 -16.29 -11.56
C ILE A 321 -13.90 -16.93 -12.85
N GLY A 322 -13.01 -17.22 -13.79
CA GLY A 322 -13.33 -17.87 -15.06
C GLY A 322 -12.10 -18.49 -15.71
N GLN A 323 -12.28 -19.08 -16.90
CA GLN A 323 -11.18 -19.63 -17.68
C GLN A 323 -11.40 -19.34 -19.17
N ASP A 324 -10.32 -19.05 -19.88
CA ASP A 324 -10.30 -18.63 -21.29
C ASP A 324 -10.85 -19.67 -22.28
N GLY A 325 -10.87 -20.93 -21.89
CA GLY A 325 -11.17 -22.08 -22.73
C GLY A 325 -10.10 -22.26 -23.79
N ARG A 326 -10.55 -22.60 -25.00
CA ARG A 326 -9.69 -22.65 -26.18
C ARG A 326 -9.51 -21.24 -26.74
N SER A 327 -8.27 -20.74 -26.72
CA SER A 327 -7.87 -19.48 -27.36
C SER A 327 -6.83 -19.72 -28.48
N ALA A 328 -6.16 -18.66 -28.96
CA ALA A 328 -5.22 -18.76 -30.08
C ALA A 328 -3.95 -19.57 -29.76
N SER A 329 -3.54 -19.60 -28.49
CA SER A 329 -2.46 -20.42 -27.93
C SER A 329 -2.73 -20.63 -26.43
N MET A 330 -2.00 -21.53 -25.77
CA MET A 330 -2.20 -21.78 -24.33
C MET A 330 -2.09 -20.51 -23.48
N SER A 331 -1.22 -19.57 -23.88
CA SER A 331 -0.94 -18.32 -23.17
C SER A 331 -1.61 -17.08 -23.76
N ALA A 332 -2.38 -17.23 -24.84
CA ALA A 332 -3.06 -16.10 -25.45
C ALA A 332 -4.34 -15.75 -24.68
N PRO A 333 -4.52 -14.49 -24.25
CA PRO A 333 -5.70 -14.06 -23.51
C PRO A 333 -6.97 -14.12 -24.37
N ASN A 334 -8.13 -14.30 -23.74
CA ASN A 334 -9.43 -14.39 -24.41
C ASN A 334 -10.40 -13.26 -23.99
N GLY A 335 -10.56 -12.24 -24.84
CA GLY A 335 -11.45 -11.10 -24.57
C GLY A 335 -12.89 -11.46 -24.21
N PRO A 336 -13.60 -12.34 -24.95
CA PRO A 336 -14.93 -12.82 -24.57
C PRO A 336 -15.00 -13.50 -23.19
N ALA A 337 -13.96 -14.27 -22.81
CA ALA A 337 -13.90 -14.90 -21.49
C ALA A 337 -13.68 -13.87 -20.37
N GLN A 338 -12.85 -12.85 -20.62
CA GLN A 338 -12.67 -11.71 -19.72
C GLN A 338 -13.99 -10.92 -19.54
N GLU A 339 -14.71 -10.62 -20.64
CA GLU A 339 -16.05 -9.99 -20.58
C GLU A 339 -17.00 -10.83 -19.72
N LYS A 340 -17.05 -12.15 -19.91
CA LYS A 340 -17.91 -13.04 -19.13
C LYS A 340 -17.56 -13.02 -17.63
N CYS A 341 -16.28 -12.98 -17.29
CA CYS A 341 -15.79 -12.88 -15.91
C CYS A 341 -16.27 -11.56 -15.28
N VAL A 342 -16.05 -10.44 -15.97
CA VAL A 342 -16.51 -9.11 -15.53
C VAL A 342 -18.03 -9.08 -15.30
N TRP A 343 -18.82 -9.60 -16.25
CA TRP A 343 -20.27 -9.66 -16.08
C TRP A 343 -20.70 -10.50 -14.87
N GLY A 344 -19.95 -11.55 -14.53
CA GLY A 344 -20.22 -12.33 -13.32
C GLY A 344 -20.06 -11.50 -12.05
N ALA A 345 -18.96 -10.74 -11.95
CA ALA A 345 -18.71 -9.90 -10.79
C ALA A 345 -19.71 -8.74 -10.68
N LEU A 346 -20.07 -8.10 -11.80
CA LEU A 346 -21.11 -7.05 -11.83
C LEU A 346 -22.48 -7.59 -11.40
N ARG A 347 -22.84 -8.81 -11.82
CA ARG A 347 -24.09 -9.46 -11.39
C ARG A 347 -24.08 -9.75 -9.90
N GLU A 348 -22.99 -10.28 -9.35
CA GLU A 348 -22.88 -10.53 -7.92
C GLU A 348 -22.95 -9.22 -7.12
N ALA A 349 -22.27 -8.18 -7.59
CA ALA A 349 -22.30 -6.85 -6.99
C ALA A 349 -23.67 -6.16 -7.12
N LYS A 350 -24.59 -6.65 -7.97
CA LYS A 350 -25.85 -5.98 -8.33
C LYS A 350 -25.58 -4.55 -8.82
N MET A 351 -24.60 -4.42 -9.71
CA MET A 351 -24.03 -3.17 -10.17
C MET A 351 -24.19 -3.03 -11.69
N ARG A 352 -24.58 -1.84 -12.16
CA ARG A 352 -24.60 -1.51 -13.59
C ARG A 352 -23.22 -1.02 -14.05
N PRO A 353 -22.84 -1.22 -15.32
CA PRO A 353 -21.54 -0.77 -15.82
C PRO A 353 -21.22 0.71 -15.55
N PRO A 354 -22.13 1.69 -15.76
CA PRO A 354 -21.84 3.10 -15.51
C PRO A 354 -21.53 3.47 -14.05
N GLU A 355 -21.83 2.59 -13.07
CA GLU A 355 -21.45 2.81 -11.66
C GLU A 355 -19.95 2.58 -11.41
N SER A 356 -19.22 2.09 -12.41
CA SER A 356 -17.77 1.84 -12.37
C SER A 356 -17.01 3.16 -12.37
N THR A 357 -16.28 3.44 -11.30
CA THR A 357 -15.51 4.69 -11.16
C THR A 357 -14.08 4.53 -11.64
N VAL A 358 -13.38 3.53 -11.11
CA VAL A 358 -11.97 3.25 -11.43
C VAL A 358 -11.81 1.77 -11.82
N TRP A 359 -10.94 1.52 -12.79
CA TRP A 359 -10.59 0.21 -13.29
C TRP A 359 -9.08 -0.01 -13.23
N GLU A 360 -8.66 -0.81 -12.26
CA GLU A 360 -7.31 -1.33 -12.12
C GLU A 360 -7.15 -2.57 -13.02
N CYS A 361 -6.60 -2.35 -14.21
CA CYS A 361 -6.38 -3.41 -15.19
C CYS A 361 -5.28 -4.38 -14.75
N HIS A 362 -5.37 -5.60 -15.29
CA HIS A 362 -4.25 -6.54 -15.27
C HIS A 362 -3.03 -5.90 -15.92
N GLY A 363 -3.18 -5.28 -17.10
CA GLY A 363 -2.30 -4.22 -17.60
C GLY A 363 -0.80 -4.57 -17.60
N THR A 364 -0.42 -5.66 -18.26
CA THR A 364 0.97 -6.12 -18.28
C THR A 364 1.88 -5.32 -19.21
N GLY A 365 1.37 -4.40 -20.02
CA GLY A 365 2.20 -3.67 -20.96
C GLY A 365 2.64 -4.53 -22.14
N THR A 366 1.81 -5.51 -22.51
CA THR A 366 2.02 -6.33 -23.69
C THR A 366 1.28 -5.73 -24.89
N SER A 367 1.91 -5.79 -26.07
CA SER A 367 1.33 -5.25 -27.32
C SER A 367 -0.03 -5.86 -27.67
N LEU A 368 -0.25 -7.13 -27.31
CA LEU A 368 -1.47 -7.88 -27.57
C LEU A 368 -2.44 -7.89 -26.39
N GLY A 369 -1.95 -8.04 -25.16
CA GLY A 369 -2.79 -8.21 -23.97
C GLY A 369 -3.56 -6.95 -23.60
N ASP A 370 -2.90 -5.79 -23.61
CA ASP A 370 -3.54 -4.52 -23.23
C ASP A 370 -4.74 -4.17 -24.14
N PRO A 371 -4.65 -4.28 -25.49
CA PRO A 371 -5.82 -4.12 -26.37
C PRO A 371 -6.96 -5.11 -26.13
N ILE A 372 -6.64 -6.37 -25.83
CA ILE A 372 -7.66 -7.39 -25.57
C ILE A 372 -8.41 -7.08 -24.26
N GLU A 373 -7.67 -6.73 -23.21
CA GLU A 373 -8.25 -6.35 -21.93
C GLU A 373 -9.12 -5.11 -22.05
N VAL A 374 -8.57 -4.01 -22.57
CA VAL A 374 -9.32 -2.75 -22.76
C VAL A 374 -10.54 -2.97 -23.65
N GLY A 375 -10.42 -3.78 -24.71
CA GLY A 375 -11.55 -4.14 -25.57
C GLY A 375 -12.66 -4.90 -24.83
N ALA A 376 -12.30 -5.80 -23.91
CA ALA A 376 -13.26 -6.51 -23.06
C ALA A 376 -13.96 -5.55 -22.08
N VAL A 377 -13.20 -4.68 -21.42
CA VAL A 377 -13.74 -3.63 -20.53
C VAL A 377 -14.70 -2.72 -21.29
N ARG A 378 -14.27 -2.22 -22.46
CA ARG A 378 -15.10 -1.37 -23.33
C ARG A 378 -16.43 -2.02 -23.64
N LYS A 379 -16.44 -3.27 -24.12
CA LYS A 379 -17.67 -3.99 -24.49
C LYS A 379 -18.68 -4.10 -23.36
N VAL A 380 -18.21 -4.16 -22.11
CA VAL A 380 -19.07 -4.13 -20.92
C VAL A 380 -19.61 -2.71 -20.69
N GLN A 381 -18.72 -1.72 -20.73
CA GLN A 381 -19.00 -0.36 -20.30
C GLN A 381 -19.86 0.44 -21.30
N VAL A 382 -19.70 0.24 -22.60
CA VAL A 382 -20.42 1.02 -23.63
C VAL A 382 -21.89 0.60 -23.84
N LYS A 383 -22.38 -0.43 -23.12
CA LYS A 383 -23.78 -0.88 -23.23
C LYS A 383 -24.77 0.12 -22.65
N GLU A 384 -24.31 0.98 -21.74
CA GLU A 384 -25.10 2.04 -21.13
C GLU A 384 -24.32 3.34 -21.21
N GLN A 385 -25.02 4.47 -21.35
CA GLN A 385 -24.37 5.77 -21.29
C GLN A 385 -23.88 6.04 -19.87
N ARG A 386 -22.70 6.64 -19.76
CA ARG A 386 -22.11 7.09 -18.50
C ARG A 386 -22.07 8.61 -18.46
N ALA A 387 -22.20 9.15 -17.25
CA ALA A 387 -22.17 10.60 -17.03
C ALA A 387 -20.74 11.15 -16.95
N GLU A 388 -19.80 10.31 -16.53
CA GLU A 388 -18.40 10.66 -16.29
C GLU A 388 -17.52 9.54 -16.83
N PRO A 389 -16.36 9.83 -17.45
CA PRO A 389 -15.47 8.81 -18.02
C PRO A 389 -15.02 7.76 -17.00
N LEU A 390 -14.70 6.55 -17.48
CA LEU A 390 -14.08 5.52 -16.65
C LEU A 390 -12.61 5.86 -16.42
N LEU A 391 -12.17 5.93 -15.17
CA LEU A 391 -10.74 6.05 -14.89
C LEU A 391 -10.08 4.67 -15.02
N ILE A 392 -9.07 4.53 -15.87
CA ILE A 392 -8.36 3.27 -16.11
C ILE A 392 -6.90 3.43 -15.66
N ALA A 393 -6.41 2.48 -14.87
CA ALA A 393 -5.04 2.47 -14.36
C ALA A 393 -4.45 1.06 -14.24
N SER A 394 -3.13 0.98 -13.98
CA SER A 394 -2.49 -0.26 -13.53
C SER A 394 -1.26 -0.02 -12.66
N SER A 395 -1.21 -0.66 -11.49
CA SER A 395 -0.09 -0.71 -10.52
C SER A 395 1.17 -1.36 -11.09
N LYS A 396 1.04 -2.19 -12.14
CA LYS A 396 2.21 -2.83 -12.77
C LYS A 396 3.17 -1.84 -13.40
N SER A 397 2.67 -0.67 -13.80
CA SER A 397 3.52 0.43 -14.26
C SER A 397 4.41 1.01 -13.14
N ASN A 398 3.99 0.91 -11.87
CA ASN A 398 4.75 1.39 -10.71
C ASN A 398 5.71 0.32 -10.17
N LEU A 399 5.20 -0.89 -9.94
CA LEU A 399 5.90 -1.94 -9.16
C LEU A 399 6.31 -3.16 -9.98
N GLY A 400 6.01 -3.14 -11.28
CA GLY A 400 6.15 -4.33 -12.11
C GLY A 400 5.08 -5.37 -11.81
N HIS A 401 5.24 -6.55 -12.38
CA HIS A 401 4.37 -7.67 -12.18
C HIS A 401 4.85 -8.50 -10.98
N LEU A 402 4.15 -8.36 -9.85
CA LEU A 402 4.41 -9.11 -8.61
C LEU A 402 3.90 -10.57 -8.64
N GLU A 403 3.73 -11.12 -9.85
CA GLU A 403 3.38 -12.54 -10.05
C GLU A 403 2.20 -13.03 -9.18
N GLY A 404 2.39 -14.04 -8.34
CA GLY A 404 1.35 -14.54 -7.42
C GLY A 404 0.73 -13.48 -6.50
N SER A 405 1.45 -12.40 -6.21
CA SER A 405 1.00 -11.25 -5.40
C SER A 405 0.44 -10.08 -6.21
N ALA A 406 0.49 -10.15 -7.55
CA ALA A 406 0.10 -9.04 -8.42
C ALA A 406 -1.36 -8.59 -8.23
N ALA A 407 -2.27 -9.51 -7.92
CA ALA A 407 -3.65 -9.13 -7.64
C ALA A 407 -3.84 -8.66 -6.19
N ALA A 408 -3.10 -9.20 -5.22
CA ALA A 408 -3.17 -8.75 -3.83
C ALA A 408 -2.79 -7.27 -3.69
N ILE A 409 -1.66 -6.85 -4.29
CA ILE A 409 -1.24 -5.45 -4.26
C ILE A 409 -2.23 -4.54 -5.03
N ALA A 410 -2.77 -5.01 -6.15
CA ALA A 410 -3.76 -4.26 -6.92
C ALA A 410 -5.10 -4.14 -6.17
N MET A 411 -5.50 -5.16 -5.40
CA MET A 411 -6.68 -5.10 -4.53
C MET A 411 -6.48 -4.10 -3.38
N ASN A 412 -5.31 -4.08 -2.73
CA ASN A 412 -4.98 -3.05 -1.74
C ASN A 412 -5.06 -1.65 -2.35
N LYS A 413 -4.46 -1.44 -3.54
CA LYS A 413 -4.60 -0.19 -4.29
C LYS A 413 -6.05 0.18 -4.57
N CYS A 414 -6.91 -0.75 -4.99
CA CYS A 414 -8.33 -0.49 -5.20
C CYS A 414 -9.06 -0.03 -3.93
N ILE A 415 -8.71 -0.62 -2.79
CA ILE A 415 -9.27 -0.26 -1.49
C ILE A 415 -8.83 1.15 -1.11
N LEU A 416 -7.55 1.48 -1.29
CA LEU A 416 -7.04 2.84 -1.08
C LEU A 416 -7.71 3.87 -2.01
N VAL A 417 -7.91 3.53 -3.29
CA VAL A 417 -8.59 4.38 -4.27
C VAL A 417 -9.99 4.77 -3.80
N VAL A 418 -10.79 3.81 -3.30
CA VAL A 418 -12.16 4.11 -2.81
C VAL A 418 -12.14 4.83 -1.46
N MET A 419 -11.18 4.53 -0.58
CA MET A 419 -11.00 5.22 0.70
C MET A 419 -10.66 6.70 0.53
N HIS A 420 -9.89 7.05 -0.51
CA HIS A 420 -9.43 8.42 -0.76
C HIS A 420 -10.22 9.16 -1.83
N ALA A 421 -11.15 8.47 -2.48
CA ALA A 421 -11.92 8.96 -3.61
C ALA A 421 -11.10 9.47 -4.81
N MET A 422 -10.01 8.78 -5.12
CA MET A 422 -8.99 9.24 -6.06
C MET A 422 -8.38 8.08 -6.84
N ALA A 423 -8.36 8.19 -8.17
CA ALA A 423 -7.57 7.32 -9.03
C ALA A 423 -6.09 7.70 -8.97
N LEU A 424 -5.24 6.68 -9.05
CA LEU A 424 -3.79 6.79 -8.92
C LEU A 424 -3.11 6.65 -10.29
N PRO A 425 -1.98 7.34 -10.52
CA PRO A 425 -1.36 7.45 -11.83
C PRO A 425 -0.73 6.14 -12.32
N THR A 426 -0.91 5.85 -13.60
CA THR A 426 -0.19 4.86 -14.39
C THR A 426 1.06 5.51 -14.97
N GLN A 427 2.21 4.90 -14.72
CA GLN A 427 3.51 5.40 -15.16
C GLN A 427 3.78 5.06 -16.62
N HIS A 428 4.75 5.77 -17.19
CA HIS A 428 5.33 5.55 -18.52
C HIS A 428 4.37 5.68 -19.71
N LEU A 429 3.13 6.11 -19.49
CA LEU A 429 2.17 6.35 -20.56
C LEU A 429 2.38 7.74 -21.18
N LYS A 430 2.99 7.78 -22.37
CA LYS A 430 3.22 9.01 -23.15
C LYS A 430 2.33 9.10 -24.37
N THR A 431 2.18 7.98 -25.06
CA THR A 431 1.37 7.84 -26.28
C THR A 431 0.55 6.58 -26.13
N LEU A 432 -0.77 6.69 -26.25
CA LEU A 432 -1.66 5.53 -26.21
C LEU A 432 -1.34 4.54 -27.34
N ASN A 433 -1.41 3.25 -27.03
CA ASN A 433 -1.29 2.21 -28.02
C ASN A 433 -2.43 2.34 -29.06
N PRO A 434 -2.11 2.47 -30.37
CA PRO A 434 -3.11 2.70 -31.42
C PRO A 434 -4.08 1.52 -31.60
N HIS A 435 -3.74 0.34 -31.07
CA HIS A 435 -4.61 -0.83 -31.07
C HIS A 435 -5.65 -0.82 -29.94
N LEU A 436 -5.56 0.10 -28.98
CA LEU A 436 -6.60 0.30 -27.98
C LEU A 436 -7.83 0.91 -28.67
N ASP A 437 -8.97 0.24 -28.56
CA ASP A 437 -10.25 0.77 -29.02
C ASP A 437 -10.77 1.84 -28.06
N HIS A 438 -10.19 3.05 -28.11
CA HIS A 438 -10.48 4.14 -27.17
C HIS A 438 -11.39 5.24 -27.76
N ALA A 439 -11.42 5.42 -29.08
CA ALA A 439 -12.11 6.54 -29.73
C ALA A 439 -13.64 6.62 -29.48
N ALA A 440 -14.26 5.49 -29.14
CA ALA A 440 -15.67 5.39 -28.76
C ALA A 440 -15.84 4.69 -27.40
N PHE A 441 -14.90 4.94 -26.49
CA PHE A 441 -14.92 4.47 -25.12
C PHE A 441 -14.66 5.67 -24.21
N ASP A 442 -15.70 6.11 -23.51
CA ASP A 442 -15.60 7.24 -22.58
C ASP A 442 -14.80 6.81 -21.34
N ALA A 443 -13.47 6.87 -21.48
CA ALA A 443 -12.49 6.41 -20.52
C ALA A 443 -11.25 7.32 -20.53
N LEU A 444 -10.71 7.59 -19.35
CA LEU A 444 -9.48 8.33 -19.13
C LEU A 444 -8.43 7.40 -18.54
N TYR A 445 -7.32 7.26 -19.26
CA TYR A 445 -6.16 6.53 -18.77
C TYR A 445 -5.41 7.44 -17.80
N SER A 446 -5.46 7.12 -16.51
CA SER A 446 -4.99 8.01 -15.45
C SER A 446 -3.47 8.07 -15.47
N THR A 447 -2.90 9.18 -15.94
CA THR A 447 -1.44 9.47 -15.88
C THR A 447 -1.07 10.36 -14.70
N GLU A 448 -2.08 10.94 -14.05
CA GLU A 448 -1.97 11.81 -12.89
C GLU A 448 -3.03 11.42 -11.85
N GLN A 449 -2.82 11.85 -10.60
CA GLN A 449 -3.80 11.65 -9.54
C GLN A 449 -5.09 12.39 -9.89
N THR A 450 -6.18 11.64 -10.01
CA THR A 450 -7.47 12.18 -10.47
C THR A 450 -8.54 11.89 -9.43
N ALA A 451 -9.07 12.94 -8.78
CA ALA A 451 -10.22 12.78 -7.90
C ALA A 451 -11.46 12.46 -8.73
N TYR A 452 -12.28 11.50 -8.27
CA TYR A 452 -13.59 11.31 -8.87
C TYR A 452 -14.60 12.27 -8.25
N LYS A 453 -15.60 12.69 -9.05
CA LYS A 453 -16.63 13.66 -8.69
C LYS A 453 -17.53 13.24 -7.52
N TYR A 454 -17.45 11.99 -7.09
CA TYR A 454 -18.31 11.42 -6.07
C TYR A 454 -17.61 11.30 -4.71
N ALA A 455 -18.37 11.37 -3.62
CA ALA A 455 -17.84 11.06 -2.28
C ALA A 455 -17.64 9.55 -2.10
N GLN A 456 -18.43 8.73 -2.81
CA GLN A 456 -18.37 7.28 -2.79
C GLN A 456 -18.29 6.70 -4.20
N GLY A 457 -17.71 5.52 -4.37
CA GLY A 457 -17.44 4.98 -5.70
C GLY A 457 -16.99 3.53 -5.70
N HIS A 458 -16.76 3.01 -6.91
CA HIS A 458 -16.27 1.66 -7.12
C HIS A 458 -14.89 1.64 -7.75
N CYS A 459 -14.02 0.81 -7.22
CA CYS A 459 -12.77 0.44 -7.88
C CYS A 459 -12.77 -1.04 -8.19
N GLN A 460 -12.52 -1.38 -9.46
CA GLN A 460 -12.51 -2.75 -9.95
C GLN A 460 -11.09 -3.18 -10.26
N VAL A 461 -10.76 -4.45 -10.03
CA VAL A 461 -9.45 -5.03 -10.39
C VAL A 461 -9.63 -6.28 -11.24
N SER A 462 -8.83 -6.37 -12.30
CA SER A 462 -8.69 -7.57 -13.12
C SER A 462 -7.33 -8.24 -12.89
N SER A 463 -7.31 -9.58 -12.84
CA SER A 463 -6.07 -10.33 -12.93
C SER A 463 -6.22 -11.60 -13.77
N PHE A 464 -5.35 -11.78 -14.75
CA PHE A 464 -5.43 -12.86 -15.73
C PHE A 464 -4.15 -13.69 -15.69
N GLY A 465 -4.26 -14.97 -15.34
CA GLY A 465 -3.15 -15.91 -15.31
C GLY A 465 -2.74 -16.33 -16.72
N VAL A 466 -1.44 -16.56 -16.92
CA VAL A 466 -0.90 -17.02 -18.22
C VAL A 466 -1.51 -18.34 -18.70
N GLY A 467 -2.05 -19.18 -17.81
CA GLY A 467 -2.81 -20.39 -18.16
C GLY A 467 -4.27 -20.15 -18.55
N GLY A 468 -4.70 -18.89 -18.64
CA GLY A 468 -6.05 -18.49 -19.01
C GLY A 468 -7.05 -18.44 -17.86
N THR A 469 -6.63 -18.60 -16.61
CA THR A 469 -7.51 -18.38 -15.44
C THR A 469 -7.73 -16.89 -15.25
N ASN A 470 -8.99 -16.47 -15.24
CA ASN A 470 -9.38 -15.08 -15.08
C ASN A 470 -9.91 -14.83 -13.66
N GLY A 471 -9.61 -13.67 -13.11
CA GLY A 471 -10.16 -13.16 -11.88
C GLY A 471 -10.57 -11.70 -12.02
N HIS A 472 -11.68 -11.33 -11.39
CA HIS A 472 -12.15 -9.95 -11.30
C HIS A 472 -12.76 -9.68 -9.92
N ALA A 473 -12.49 -8.51 -9.34
CA ALA A 473 -13.06 -8.09 -8.07
C ALA A 473 -13.50 -6.63 -8.10
N ILE A 474 -14.53 -6.31 -7.32
CA ILE A 474 -15.18 -5.01 -7.25
C ILE A 474 -15.19 -4.57 -5.79
N PHE A 475 -14.57 -3.43 -5.52
CA PHE A 475 -14.60 -2.78 -4.23
C PHE A 475 -15.52 -1.57 -4.29
N TRP A 476 -16.26 -1.34 -3.21
CA TRP A 476 -16.98 -0.10 -2.96
C TRP A 476 -16.39 0.57 -1.74
N GLY A 477 -16.33 1.89 -1.75
CA GLY A 477 -15.97 2.67 -0.58
C GLY A 477 -16.48 4.09 -0.69
N GLU A 478 -16.48 4.74 0.45
CA GLU A 478 -16.70 6.17 0.59
C GLU A 478 -15.42 6.81 1.10
N LYS A 479 -15.25 8.11 0.83
CA LYS A 479 -14.08 8.85 1.31
C LYS A 479 -14.05 8.76 2.84
N ALA A 480 -13.19 7.89 3.36
CA ALA A 480 -13.13 7.52 4.77
C ALA A 480 -12.41 8.58 5.64
N GLN A 481 -12.25 9.81 5.14
CA GLN A 481 -11.73 10.91 5.92
C GLN A 481 -12.87 11.87 6.28
N PRO A 482 -13.45 11.77 7.50
CA PRO A 482 -13.68 12.99 8.25
C PRO A 482 -12.32 13.68 8.44
N ASP A 483 -12.28 15.01 8.52
CA ASP A 483 -11.07 15.73 8.94
C ASP A 483 -10.51 15.01 10.17
N VAL A 484 -9.26 14.52 10.07
CA VAL A 484 -8.59 13.93 11.22
C VAL A 484 -8.51 15.06 12.23
N ASP A 485 -9.35 14.99 13.26
CA ASP A 485 -9.23 15.83 14.42
C ASP A 485 -7.96 15.38 15.15
N PHE A 486 -6.82 15.85 14.65
CA PHE A 486 -5.49 15.58 15.18
C PHE A 486 -5.45 15.92 16.67
N ARG A 487 -6.24 16.90 17.11
CA ARG A 487 -6.44 17.23 18.52
C ARG A 487 -7.15 16.10 19.27
N ARG A 488 -8.23 15.51 18.77
CA ARG A 488 -8.90 14.34 19.40
C ARG A 488 -7.99 13.10 19.45
N VAL A 489 -7.24 12.83 18.38
CA VAL A 489 -6.30 11.70 18.31
C VAL A 489 -5.14 11.90 19.28
N PHE A 490 -4.56 13.11 19.30
CA PHE A 490 -3.50 13.50 20.22
C PHE A 490 -3.96 13.47 21.68
N LEU A 491 -5.14 14.00 22.00
CA LEU A 491 -5.74 13.95 23.33
C LEU A 491 -5.97 12.50 23.79
N LYS A 492 -6.47 11.62 22.92
CA LYS A 492 -6.56 10.18 23.22
C LYS A 492 -5.19 9.55 23.48
N LYS A 493 -4.14 9.97 22.76
CA LYS A 493 -2.76 9.50 22.94
C LYS A 493 -2.18 10.00 24.27
N ILE A 494 -2.37 11.26 24.63
CA ILE A 494 -1.97 11.83 25.95
C ILE A 494 -2.71 11.15 27.09
N MET A 495 -4.04 11.02 27.00
CA MET A 495 -4.85 10.38 28.05
C MET A 495 -4.49 8.91 28.29
N ARG A 496 -3.93 8.23 27.28
CA ARG A 496 -3.51 6.83 27.36
C ARG A 496 -2.00 6.65 27.58
N ALA A 497 -1.21 7.71 27.48
CA ALA A 497 0.23 7.66 27.69
C ALA A 497 0.50 7.57 29.20
N THR A 498 0.96 6.41 29.66
CA THR A 498 1.59 6.32 30.97
C THR A 498 2.93 7.06 30.93
N PRO A 499 3.32 7.79 31.99
CA PRO A 499 4.60 8.49 32.04
C PRO A 499 5.75 7.49 31.81
N PRO A 500 6.61 7.67 30.81
CA PRO A 500 7.81 6.87 30.69
C PRO A 500 8.77 7.29 31.80
N ILE A 501 8.96 6.40 32.78
CA ILE A 501 10.00 6.55 33.80
C ILE A 501 11.24 5.83 33.28
N THR A 502 12.26 6.59 32.86
CA THR A 502 13.63 6.10 32.65
C THR A 502 14.44 6.48 33.87
N THR A 503 14.98 5.51 34.60
CA THR A 503 15.99 5.79 35.64
C THR A 503 17.21 4.90 35.46
N GLU A 504 18.39 5.50 35.57
CA GLU A 504 19.57 4.85 36.09
C GLU A 504 19.70 5.23 37.58
N GLY A 505 19.36 4.31 38.47
CA GLY A 505 20.03 4.21 39.78
C GLY A 505 19.59 5.13 40.94
N SER A 506 18.57 5.99 40.84
CA SER A 506 18.11 6.80 41.99
C SER A 506 16.64 6.57 42.39
N THR A 507 16.42 6.34 43.68
CA THR A 507 15.08 6.26 44.32
C THR A 507 14.52 7.62 44.72
N ASP A 508 15.27 8.71 44.54
CA ASP A 508 14.80 10.08 44.79
C ASP A 508 14.14 10.67 43.52
N PRO A 509 12.81 10.93 43.54
CA PRO A 509 12.08 11.51 42.40
C PRO A 509 12.56 12.90 41.96
N ALA A 510 13.26 13.63 42.83
CA ALA A 510 13.82 14.94 42.48
C ALA A 510 15.01 14.87 41.51
N LEU A 511 15.59 13.68 41.36
CA LEU A 511 16.74 13.43 40.48
C LEU A 511 16.34 12.72 39.17
N TRP A 512 15.04 12.61 38.88
CA TRP A 512 14.55 11.95 37.68
C TRP A 512 14.58 12.89 36.49
N ASP A 513 15.13 12.41 35.38
CA ASP A 513 15.02 13.06 34.08
C ASP A 513 13.66 12.65 33.48
N TYR A 514 12.68 13.57 33.48
CA TYR A 514 11.31 13.27 33.04
C TYR A 514 10.87 14.25 31.93
N ARG A 515 10.24 13.71 30.88
CA ARG A 515 9.54 14.48 29.85
C ARG A 515 8.03 14.30 30.04
N GLY A 516 7.37 15.26 30.71
CA GLY A 516 5.93 15.21 31.02
C GLY A 516 5.49 16.25 32.05
N LEU A 517 4.29 16.07 32.61
CA LEU A 517 3.80 16.85 33.76
C LEU A 517 4.67 16.60 35.00
N ASP A 518 4.83 17.61 35.86
CA ASP A 518 5.55 17.48 37.12
C ASP A 518 5.05 16.28 37.91
N TYR A 519 5.96 15.44 38.41
CA TYR A 519 5.63 14.25 39.21
C TYR A 519 4.91 14.61 40.52
N LYS A 520 4.95 15.89 40.94
CA LYS A 520 4.20 16.46 42.06
C LYS A 520 2.83 17.05 41.68
N ALA A 521 2.42 16.96 40.41
CA ALA A 521 1.15 17.53 39.95
C ALA A 521 -0.03 16.93 40.72
N THR A 522 -0.89 17.81 41.25
CA THR A 522 -2.13 17.43 41.94
C THR A 522 -3.35 17.80 41.13
N MET A 523 -4.48 17.15 41.43
CA MET A 523 -5.74 17.40 40.74
C MET A 523 -6.19 18.85 40.97
N GLY A 524 -6.27 19.64 39.88
CA GLY A 524 -6.59 21.07 39.91
C GLY A 524 -5.44 22.00 39.53
N ASP A 525 -4.21 21.48 39.36
CA ASP A 525 -3.08 22.26 38.86
C ASP A 525 -3.27 22.61 37.35
N THR A 526 -2.95 23.86 36.98
CA THR A 526 -3.00 24.35 35.59
C THR A 526 -1.59 24.47 35.04
N TYR A 527 -1.35 23.96 33.82
CA TYR A 527 -0.05 23.99 33.16
C TYR A 527 -0.17 24.60 31.77
N LYS A 528 0.77 25.48 31.44
CA LYS A 528 1.01 25.95 30.08
C LYS A 528 1.91 24.95 29.36
N VAL A 529 1.41 24.38 28.27
CA VAL A 529 2.17 23.45 27.44
C VAL A 529 2.67 24.19 26.20
N SER A 530 3.98 24.23 25.99
CA SER A 530 4.59 24.85 24.81
C SER A 530 5.21 23.77 23.93
N LEU A 531 4.94 23.86 22.63
CA LEU A 531 5.50 22.99 21.60
C LEU A 531 6.37 23.86 20.72
N ASP A 532 7.68 23.64 20.79
CA ASP A 532 8.62 24.29 19.89
C ASP A 532 9.31 23.22 19.05
N LYS A 533 9.37 23.44 17.74
CA LYS A 533 10.03 22.53 16.82
C LYS A 533 11.30 23.22 16.36
N ASP A 534 12.44 22.71 16.81
CA ASP A 534 13.72 23.25 16.42
C ASP A 534 13.84 23.14 14.88
N PRO A 535 13.94 24.28 14.16
CA PRO A 535 13.89 24.28 12.70
C PRO A 535 15.17 23.73 12.05
N LEU A 536 16.25 23.52 12.83
CA LEU A 536 17.53 23.02 12.36
C LEU A 536 17.72 21.54 12.70
N THR A 537 17.33 21.10 13.90
CA THR A 537 17.48 19.70 14.33
C THR A 537 16.23 18.86 14.08
N GLY A 538 15.08 19.49 13.88
CA GLY A 538 13.79 18.84 13.73
C GLY A 538 13.22 18.29 15.04
N GLU A 539 13.90 18.50 16.18
CA GLU A 539 13.44 18.03 17.48
C GLU A 539 12.19 18.77 17.94
N GLU A 540 11.15 18.01 18.30
CA GLU A 540 9.94 18.53 18.92
C GLU A 540 10.13 18.61 20.43
N ASN A 541 10.31 19.83 20.93
CA ASN A 541 10.44 20.12 22.35
C ASN A 541 9.07 20.44 22.94
N VAL A 542 8.55 19.52 23.74
CA VAL A 542 7.34 19.71 24.54
C VAL A 542 7.75 20.13 25.95
N SER A 543 7.41 21.35 26.36
CA SER A 543 7.66 21.85 27.72
C SER A 543 6.35 22.12 28.47
N PHE A 544 6.37 21.86 29.79
CA PHE A 544 5.24 22.03 30.69
C PHE A 544 5.64 23.02 31.77
N GLU A 545 4.99 24.17 31.83
CA GLU A 545 5.23 25.20 32.85
C GLU A 545 3.99 25.33 33.74
N LYS A 546 4.14 25.11 35.06
CA LYS A 546 3.03 25.25 36.00
C LYS A 546 2.63 26.72 36.11
N GLU A 547 1.39 27.04 35.77
CA GLU A 547 0.90 28.41 35.89
C GLU A 547 0.64 28.70 37.37
N GLN A 548 1.39 29.66 37.94
CA GLN A 548 1.01 30.23 39.22
C GLN A 548 -0.20 31.12 38.96
N VAL A 549 -1.30 30.86 39.66
CA VAL A 549 -2.54 31.64 39.59
C VAL A 549 -2.18 33.13 39.63
N ARG A 550 -2.29 33.81 38.49
CA ARG A 550 -2.10 35.25 38.38
C ARG A 550 -3.47 35.90 38.57
N ASP A 551 -3.61 36.65 39.65
CA ASP A 551 -4.81 37.42 40.00
C ASP A 551 -4.96 38.74 39.21
N ASP A 552 -4.28 38.91 38.08
CA ASP A 552 -4.47 40.09 37.22
C ASP A 552 -4.55 39.71 35.75
N PRO A 553 -5.55 40.21 35.00
CA PRO A 553 -5.65 40.00 33.56
C PRO A 553 -4.45 40.69 32.87
N ALA A 554 -3.81 39.97 31.95
CA ALA A 554 -2.68 40.49 31.21
C ALA A 554 -3.08 41.71 30.35
N GLU A 555 -2.54 42.88 30.65
CA GLU A 555 -2.53 44.02 29.73
C GLU A 555 -1.63 43.67 28.54
N PHE A 556 -2.23 43.26 27.42
CA PHE A 556 -1.52 43.21 26.15
C PHE A 556 -1.81 44.48 25.35
N TYR A 557 -0.77 45.28 25.14
CA TYR A 557 -0.73 46.26 24.05
C TYR A 557 -0.07 45.59 22.84
N SER A 558 -0.72 45.62 21.68
CA SER A 558 -0.07 45.35 20.40
C SER A 558 -0.31 46.54 19.48
N THR A 559 0.74 46.99 18.83
CA THR A 559 0.70 48.03 17.81
C THR A 559 0.54 47.34 16.46
N THR A 560 -0.60 47.54 15.80
CA THR A 560 -0.72 47.28 14.35
C THR A 560 -1.28 48.51 13.63
N GLY A 561 -0.53 48.97 12.63
CA GLY A 561 -0.88 50.02 11.69
C GLY A 561 -0.03 49.84 10.43
N ASN A 562 -0.62 50.08 9.25
CA ASN A 562 0.18 50.25 8.03
C ASN A 562 0.83 51.66 8.06
N HIS A 563 1.83 51.89 7.21
CA HIS A 563 2.81 52.99 7.34
C HIS A 563 2.26 54.43 7.45
N ASN A 564 0.95 54.69 7.36
CA ASN A 564 0.40 56.05 7.37
C ASN A 564 -0.80 56.36 8.29
N ASP A 565 -1.44 55.43 9.00
CA ASP A 565 -2.50 55.81 9.96
C ASP A 565 -2.66 54.81 11.10
N TRP A 566 -2.50 55.32 12.32
CA TRP A 566 -2.72 54.58 13.57
C TRP A 566 -3.98 55.14 14.22
N ASP A 567 -5.04 54.34 14.32
CA ASP A 567 -6.25 54.73 15.03
C ASP A 567 -6.57 53.76 16.17
N SER A 568 -7.17 54.28 17.25
CA SER A 568 -7.32 53.61 18.55
C SER A 568 -8.66 52.91 18.71
N GLU A 569 -9.07 52.08 17.73
CA GLU A 569 -10.28 51.27 17.87
C GLU A 569 -9.98 49.83 18.30
N ARG A 570 -10.64 49.43 19.40
CA ARG A 570 -10.56 48.12 20.04
C ARG A 570 -11.33 47.08 19.20
N MET A 571 -10.65 46.06 18.69
CA MET A 571 -11.34 44.86 18.17
C MET A 571 -11.88 44.00 19.32
N GLN A 572 -13.05 43.39 19.11
CA GLN A 572 -13.65 42.42 20.04
C GLN A 572 -12.91 41.08 20.03
N GLU A 573 -13.01 40.34 21.12
CA GLU A 573 -12.38 39.01 21.30
C GLU A 573 -12.72 38.07 20.15
N GLY A 574 -11.67 37.62 19.45
CA GLY A 574 -11.73 36.63 18.39
C GLY A 574 -10.52 35.70 18.47
N SER A 575 -10.73 34.45 18.09
CA SER A 575 -9.69 33.42 18.03
C SER A 575 -8.57 33.82 17.07
N ILE A 576 -7.33 33.86 17.58
CA ILE A 576 -6.13 34.04 16.76
C ILE A 576 -5.80 32.69 16.10
N PRO A 577 -5.71 32.61 14.76
CA PRO A 577 -5.28 31.40 14.09
C PRO A 577 -3.91 30.95 14.60
N GLY A 578 -3.83 29.72 15.12
CA GLY A 578 -2.59 29.12 15.64
C GLY A 578 -2.41 29.16 17.17
N LEU A 579 -3.29 29.82 17.92
CA LEU A 579 -3.27 29.83 19.39
C LEU A 579 -4.48 29.05 19.93
N TYR A 580 -4.25 27.96 20.68
CA TYR A 580 -5.30 27.10 21.23
C TYR A 580 -5.13 26.94 22.74
N PHE A 581 -6.24 27.09 23.48
CA PHE A 581 -6.31 26.82 24.93
C PHE A 581 -7.35 25.75 25.22
N GLN A 582 -7.09 24.86 26.18
CA GLN A 582 -8.05 23.87 26.65
C GLN A 582 -7.70 23.37 28.05
N ASP A 583 -8.69 23.38 28.95
CA ASP A 583 -8.56 22.77 30.26
C ASP A 583 -8.65 21.23 30.14
N ILE A 584 -7.69 20.53 30.76
CA ILE A 584 -7.64 19.06 30.79
C ILE A 584 -7.49 18.60 32.25
N THR A 585 -8.36 17.70 32.70
CA THR A 585 -8.25 17.07 34.03
C THR A 585 -7.53 15.73 33.90
N ALA A 586 -6.28 15.64 34.39
CA ALA A 586 -5.50 14.39 34.41
C ALA A 586 -5.76 13.56 35.68
N ALA A 587 -5.70 12.23 35.58
CA ALA A 587 -5.81 11.31 36.72
C ALA A 587 -4.43 11.10 37.38
N SER A 588 -4.34 11.22 38.71
CA SER A 588 -3.07 11.01 39.44
C SER A 588 -2.88 9.56 39.88
N SER A 589 -1.65 9.05 39.76
CA SER A 589 -1.24 7.77 40.31
C SER A 589 -0.70 7.95 41.73
N VAL A 590 -1.57 7.96 42.73
CA VAL A 590 -1.14 7.82 44.13
C VAL A 590 -1.91 6.67 44.76
N GLY A 591 -1.31 5.47 44.75
CA GLY A 591 -1.82 4.35 45.54
C GLY A 591 -1.35 2.96 45.11
N GLY A 592 -0.16 2.54 45.58
CA GLY A 592 0.08 1.15 45.94
C GLY A 592 0.81 0.24 44.92
N GLY A 593 2.12 0.08 45.16
CA GLY A 593 2.92 -1.16 45.09
C GLY A 593 2.69 -2.20 43.97
N GLY A 594 3.73 -2.39 43.15
CA GLY A 594 3.94 -3.63 42.38
C GLY A 594 5.15 -3.54 41.44
N TRP A 595 6.19 -4.34 41.71
CA TRP A 595 7.38 -4.52 40.86
C TRP A 595 7.12 -5.57 39.78
N TRP A 596 7.56 -5.38 38.52
CA TRP A 596 8.08 -6.44 37.61
C TRP A 596 8.96 -5.86 36.48
N GLN A 597 9.95 -6.67 36.08
CA GLN A 597 11.01 -6.48 35.05
C GLN A 597 10.59 -6.98 33.65
N PHE A 598 11.08 -6.38 32.55
CA PHE A 598 11.97 -6.99 31.52
C PHE A 598 12.25 -6.06 30.31
N CYS A 599 13.35 -6.34 29.62
CA CYS A 599 14.20 -5.47 28.79
C CYS A 599 13.78 -5.13 27.35
N ARG A 600 14.27 -3.95 26.92
CA ARG A 600 14.87 -3.52 25.63
C ARG A 600 14.20 -3.98 24.32
N CYS A 601 13.67 -3.01 23.58
CA CYS A 601 13.81 -2.92 22.13
C CYS A 601 13.99 -1.44 21.77
N GLY A 602 15.17 -1.11 21.24
CA GLY A 602 15.37 0.15 20.55
C GLY A 602 14.67 0.11 19.20
N THR A 603 14.36 1.28 18.68
CA THR A 603 14.51 1.58 17.25
C THR A 603 14.47 3.09 17.10
N GLU A 604 15.63 3.62 16.74
CA GLU A 604 15.74 4.81 15.90
C GLU A 604 14.87 4.61 14.66
N VAL A 605 14.20 5.68 14.23
CA VAL A 605 13.86 5.88 12.82
C VAL A 605 14.11 7.35 12.51
N GLN A 606 15.08 7.57 11.63
CA GLN A 606 15.28 8.78 10.84
C GLN A 606 14.04 9.14 10.01
#